data_AF-A0A849S4V6-F1
#
_entry.id   AF-A0A849S4V6-F1
#
_cell.length_a   1.000
_cell.length_b   1.000
_cell.length_c   1.000
_cell.angle_alpha   90.00
_cell.angle_beta   90.00
_cell.angle_gamma   90.00
#
_symmetry.space_group_name_H-M   'P 1'
#
loop_
_entity.id
_entity.type
_entity.pdbx_description
1 polymer ?
#
loop_
_entity_poly.entity_id
_entity_poly.type
_entity_poly.pdbx_seq_one_letter_code
_entity_poly.pdbx_strand_id
1 'polypeptide(L)'
;SPRLVPIEGAWEPINTLHALVFLDGGSGWVKKALPGVTNKYSLASGGFGVRFKGWKYLVANLDVAFPFISQGSIERGDPRLHFRVATEF
;
A
#
# COMPACT_ATOMS: atom_id res chain seq x y z
N SER A 1 -16.43 19.17 -31.40
CA SER A 1 -17.07 18.67 -30.16
C SER A 1 -16.43 17.34 -29.80
N PRO A 2 -15.80 17.17 -28.63
CA PRO A 2 -15.25 15.88 -28.23
C PRO A 2 -16.42 14.91 -27.98
N ARG A 3 -16.47 13.80 -28.72
CA ARG A 3 -17.40 12.70 -28.44
C ARG A 3 -16.80 11.83 -27.34
N LEU A 4 -17.47 11.78 -26.19
CA LEU A 4 -17.25 10.73 -25.20
C LEU A 4 -17.81 9.43 -25.81
N VAL A 5 -16.94 8.45 -26.06
CA VAL A 5 -17.37 7.12 -26.55
C VAL A 5 -18.15 6.44 -25.42
N PRO A 6 -19.32 5.82 -25.69
CA PRO A 6 -20.09 5.14 -24.66
C PRO A 6 -19.27 4.04 -23.98
N ILE A 7 -19.23 4.06 -22.65
CA ILE A 7 -18.47 3.13 -21.80
C ILE A 7 -19.21 1.79 -21.62
N GLU A 8 -20.03 1.39 -22.60
CA GLU A 8 -20.81 0.16 -22.53
C GLU A 8 -19.87 -1.04 -22.66
N GLY A 9 -19.78 -1.88 -21.62
CA GLY A 9 -18.98 -3.11 -21.59
C GLY A 9 -17.57 -3.00 -20.98
N ALA A 10 -17.02 -1.80 -20.75
CA ALA A 10 -15.63 -1.65 -20.27
C ALA A 10 -15.39 -2.23 -18.85
N TRP A 11 -16.46 -2.38 -18.07
CA TRP A 11 -16.41 -2.89 -16.69
C TRP A 11 -16.72 -4.38 -16.57
N GLU A 12 -17.14 -5.06 -17.64
CA GLU A 12 -17.39 -6.51 -17.62
C GLU A 12 -16.21 -7.35 -17.11
N PRO A 13 -14.93 -7.06 -17.43
CA PRO A 13 -13.82 -7.85 -16.90
C PRO A 13 -13.47 -7.50 -15.45
N ILE A 14 -14.05 -6.46 -14.85
CA ILE A 14 -13.75 -6.00 -13.49
C ILE A 14 -14.76 -6.60 -12.53
N ASN A 15 -14.31 -7.53 -11.70
CA ASN A 15 -15.15 -8.14 -10.68
C ASN A 15 -15.30 -7.24 -9.46
N THR A 16 -14.20 -6.66 -8.98
CA THR A 16 -14.20 -5.72 -7.85
C THR A 16 -13.14 -4.65 -8.01
N LEU A 17 -13.46 -3.44 -7.55
CA LEU A 17 -12.53 -2.32 -7.46
C LEU A 17 -12.83 -1.54 -6.17
N HIS A 18 -11.84 -1.43 -5.29
CA HIS A 18 -11.94 -0.63 -4.07
C HIS A 18 -10.77 0.33 -3.98
N ALA A 19 -11.05 1.59 -3.66
CA ALA A 19 -10.07 2.55 -3.20
C ALA A 19 -10.13 2.63 -1.67
N LEU A 20 -8.99 2.83 -1.02
CA LEU A 20 -8.90 3.00 0.42
C LEU A 20 -7.88 4.06 0.81
N VAL A 21 -8.11 4.67 1.98
CA VAL A 21 -7.11 5.40 2.75
C VAL A 21 -6.75 4.55 3.96
N PHE A 22 -5.50 4.58 4.40
CA PHE A 22 -5.06 3.81 5.56
C PHE A 22 -4.09 4.60 6.44
N LEU A 23 -4.06 4.21 7.72
CA LEU A 23 -3.08 4.61 8.71
C LEU A 23 -2.57 3.34 9.38
N ASP A 24 -1.26 3.25 9.62
CA ASP A 24 -0.65 2.14 10.35
C ASP A 24 0.37 2.64 11.38
N GLY A 25 0.67 1.76 12.34
CA GLY A 25 1.62 2.04 13.41
C GLY A 25 2.13 0.75 14.03
N GLY A 26 3.39 0.76 14.41
CA GLY A 26 4.05 -0.39 15.01
C GLY A 26 5.22 0.00 15.88
N SER A 27 5.54 -0.81 16.88
CA SER A 27 6.74 -0.65 17.68
C SER A 27 7.39 -2.00 17.95
N GLY A 28 8.72 -2.02 17.97
CA GLY A 28 9.53 -3.19 18.26
C GLY A 28 10.71 -2.82 19.15
N TRP A 29 11.29 -3.81 19.82
CA TRP A 29 12.43 -3.59 20.71
C TRP A 29 13.40 -4.77 20.71
N VAL A 30 14.65 -4.49 21.05
CA VAL A 30 15.72 -5.48 21.18
C VAL A 30 15.84 -5.87 22.65
N LYS A 31 15.59 -7.15 22.98
CA LYS A 31 15.56 -7.65 24.37
C LYS A 31 16.88 -7.48 25.14
N LYS A 32 18.02 -7.67 24.47
CA LYS A 32 19.36 -7.55 25.06
C LYS A 32 20.24 -6.69 24.14
N ALA A 33 19.89 -5.41 24.02
CA ALA A 33 20.70 -4.46 23.27
C ALA A 33 22.07 -4.28 23.94
N LEU A 34 23.14 -4.27 23.14
CA LEU A 34 24.46 -3.89 23.64
C LEU A 34 24.43 -2.43 24.09
N PRO A 35 25.27 -2.02 25.06
CA PRO A 35 25.40 -0.63 25.46
C PRO A 35 25.66 0.28 24.25
N GLY A 36 24.94 1.40 24.16
CA GLY A 36 25.05 2.37 23.06
C GLY A 36 24.20 2.05 21.82
N VAL A 37 23.49 0.91 21.79
CA VAL A 37 22.60 0.56 20.68
C VAL A 37 21.15 0.94 20.99
N THR A 38 20.47 1.55 20.02
CA THR A 38 19.03 1.82 20.09
C THR A 38 18.25 0.53 20.34
N ASN A 39 17.47 0.51 21.42
CA ASN A 39 16.74 -0.68 21.86
C ASN A 39 15.25 -0.66 21.49
N LYS A 40 14.71 0.45 21.00
CA LYS A 40 13.30 0.63 20.64
C LYS A 40 13.18 1.28 19.28
N TYR A 41 12.25 0.78 18.48
CA TYR A 41 11.95 1.24 17.13
C TYR A 41 10.45 1.47 17.05
N SER A 42 10.07 2.60 16.47
CA SER A 42 8.66 2.93 16.22
C SER A 42 8.49 3.28 14.76
N LEU A 43 7.32 2.95 14.24
CA LEU A 43 6.89 3.17 12.87
C LEU A 43 5.47 3.74 12.93
N ALA A 44 5.19 4.68 12.05
CA ALA A 44 3.84 5.15 11.78
C ALA A 44 3.81 5.66 10.34
N SER A 45 2.74 5.35 9.61
CA SER A 45 2.56 5.83 8.25
C SER A 45 1.08 5.99 7.90
N GLY A 46 0.85 6.59 6.74
CA GLY A 46 -0.47 6.63 6.13
C GLY A 46 -0.35 6.65 4.62
N GLY A 47 -1.44 6.31 3.94
CA GLY A 47 -1.40 6.18 2.50
C GLY A 47 -2.74 5.94 1.83
N PHE A 48 -2.63 5.72 0.53
CA PHE A 48 -3.75 5.44 -0.37
C PHE A 48 -3.51 4.09 -1.06
N GLY A 49 -4.59 3.34 -1.26
CA GLY A 49 -4.53 2.02 -1.86
C GLY A 49 -5.66 1.76 -2.83
N VAL A 50 -5.39 0.88 -3.79
CA VAL A 50 -6.37 0.31 -4.71
C VAL A 50 -6.31 -1.21 -4.60
N ARG A 51 -7.47 -1.85 -4.56
CA ARG A 51 -7.67 -3.31 -4.62
C ARG A 51 -8.51 -3.64 -5.83
N PHE A 52 -8.03 -4.55 -6.66
CA PHE A 52 -8.63 -4.90 -7.93
C PHE A 52 -8.75 -6.43 -8.05
N LYS A 53 -9.93 -6.92 -8.43
CA LYS A 53 -10.12 -8.29 -8.93
C LYS A 53 -10.74 -8.24 -10.31
N GLY A 54 -10.15 -8.94 -11.26
CA GLY A 54 -10.62 -9.00 -12.65
C GLY A 54 -10.48 -10.39 -13.25
N TRP A 55 -11.20 -10.63 -14.35
CA TRP A 55 -11.21 -11.91 -15.07
C TRP A 55 -11.42 -13.14 -14.18
N LYS A 56 -12.12 -13.00 -13.05
CA LYS A 56 -12.33 -13.99 -11.97
C LYS A 56 -11.07 -14.47 -11.23
N TYR A 57 -9.92 -14.43 -11.88
CA TYR A 57 -8.68 -15.04 -11.39
C TYR A 57 -7.61 -14.01 -11.03
N LEU A 58 -7.57 -12.83 -11.67
CA LEU A 58 -6.54 -11.83 -11.44
C LEU A 58 -6.86 -10.99 -10.20
N VAL A 59 -5.91 -10.91 -9.27
CA VAL A 59 -5.97 -10.04 -8.09
C VAL A 59 -4.76 -9.12 -8.08
N ALA A 60 -5.00 -7.81 -7.96
CA ALA A 60 -3.96 -6.80 -7.90
C ALA A 60 -4.20 -5.81 -6.75
N ASN A 61 -3.13 -5.49 -6.04
CA ASN A 61 -3.10 -4.47 -4.99
C ASN A 61 -2.01 -3.46 -5.31
N LEU A 62 -2.32 -2.18 -5.14
CA LEU A 62 -1.38 -1.07 -5.28
C LEU A 62 -1.54 -0.15 -4.07
N ASP A 63 -0.45 0.20 -3.41
CA ASP A 63 -0.42 1.06 -2.23
C ASP A 63 0.70 2.09 -2.34
N VAL A 64 0.40 3.34 -2.03
CA VAL A 64 1.38 4.42 -1.86
C VAL A 64 1.30 4.89 -0.41
N ALA A 65 2.40 4.76 0.32
CA ALA A 65 2.50 5.11 1.74
C ALA A 65 3.54 6.20 2.00
N PHE A 66 3.33 6.98 3.06
CA PHE A 66 4.19 8.06 3.52
C PHE A 66 4.52 7.86 5.01
N PRO A 67 5.78 7.65 5.39
CA PRO A 67 6.21 7.52 6.78
C PRO A 67 6.02 8.83 7.55
N PHE A 68 5.50 8.75 8.78
CA PHE A 68 5.40 9.89 9.71
C PHE A 68 6.60 9.98 10.66
N ILE A 69 7.44 8.94 10.73
CA ILE A 69 8.59 8.84 11.62
C ILE A 69 9.79 8.37 10.78
N SER A 70 10.92 9.08 10.86
CA SER A 70 12.18 8.64 10.24
C SER A 70 12.74 7.43 10.99
N GLN A 71 13.23 6.43 10.27
CA GLN A 71 13.79 5.20 10.83
C GLN A 71 14.86 4.60 9.91
N GLY A 72 16.06 4.38 10.44
CA GLY A 72 17.17 3.81 9.69
C GLY A 72 17.52 4.70 8.48
N SER A 73 17.34 4.17 7.27
CA SER A 73 17.57 4.88 6.02
C SER A 73 16.30 5.46 5.38
N ILE A 74 15.17 5.45 6.09
CA ILE A 74 13.88 5.97 5.59
C ILE A 74 13.58 7.27 6.32
N GLU A 75 13.33 8.34 5.56
CA GLU A 75 12.96 9.63 6.13
C GLU A 75 11.45 9.83 6.17
N ARG A 76 11.00 10.67 7.10
CA ARG A 76 9.60 11.12 7.17
C ARG A 76 9.20 11.74 5.83
N GLY A 77 8.07 11.27 5.30
CA GLY A 77 7.48 11.78 4.07
C GLY A 77 8.01 11.12 2.80
N ASP A 78 9.03 10.26 2.87
CA ASP A 78 9.53 9.52 1.71
C ASP A 78 8.44 8.62 1.14
N PRO A 79 7.98 8.82 -0.11
CA PRO A 79 6.92 7.99 -0.67
C PRO A 79 7.43 6.58 -0.93
N ARG A 80 6.63 5.57 -0.56
CA ARG A 80 6.90 4.17 -0.86
C ARG A 80 5.74 3.51 -1.59
N LEU A 81 6.07 2.92 -2.75
CA LEU A 81 5.13 2.14 -3.54
C LEU A 81 5.22 0.65 -3.16
N HIS A 82 4.09 0.05 -2.86
CA HIS A 82 3.93 -1.39 -2.71
C HIS A 82 2.92 -1.90 -3.73
N PHE A 83 3.24 -2.99 -4.40
CA PHE A 83 2.32 -3.63 -5.33
C PHE A 83 2.38 -5.14 -5.21
N ARG A 84 1.26 -5.79 -5.51
CA ARG A 84 1.13 -7.24 -5.61
C ARG A 84 0.21 -7.56 -6.77
N VAL A 85 0.60 -8.53 -7.59
CA VAL A 85 -0.23 -9.11 -8.64
C VAL A 85 -0.20 -10.62 -8.49
N ALA A 86 -1.35 -11.25 -8.54
CA ALA A 86 -1.51 -12.69 -8.37
C ALA A 86 -2.65 -13.23 -9.23
N THR A 87 -2.62 -14.54 -9.49
CA THR A 87 -3.74 -15.29 -10.04
C THR A 87 -4.23 -16.30 -9.01
N GLU A 88 -5.53 -16.44 -8.87
CA GLU A 88 -6.22 -17.40 -7.99
C GLU A 88 -7.03 -18.37 -8.88
N PHE A 89 -7.04 -19.67 -8.59
CA PHE A 89 -7.74 -20.70 -9.40
C PHE A 89 -8.62 -21.58 -8.51
#